data_AF-A0A4Y3RW18-F1
#
_entry.id   AF-A0A4Y3RW18-F1
#
_cell.length_a   1.000
_cell.length_b   1.000
_cell.length_c   1.000
_cell.angle_alpha   90.00
_cell.angle_beta   90.00
_cell.angle_gamma   90.00
#
_symmetry.space_group_name_H-M   'P 1'
#
loop_
_entity.id
_entity.type
_entity.pdbx_description
1 polymer ?
#
loop_
_entity_poly.entity_id
_entity_poly.type
_entity_poly.pdbx_seq_one_letter_code
_entity_poly.pdbx_strand_id
1 'polypeptide(L)' 'MLLAMANGQNDVRMTLRVSRDSGRTWGPLIEVRVGNDPVLPDNPVGFPWCACRRCADRNSAGSLSLVS' A
#
# COMPACT_ATOMS: atom_id res chain seq x y z
N MET A 1 26.96 13.71 -29.38
CA MET A 1 25.76 12.86 -29.19
C MET A 1 25.87 12.19 -27.83
N LEU A 2 25.17 12.69 -26.81
CA LEU A 2 25.03 12.05 -25.50
C LEU A 2 23.75 11.19 -25.55
N LEU A 3 23.86 9.87 -25.75
CA LEU A 3 22.69 8.97 -25.84
C LEU A 3 22.77 7.75 -24.90
N ALA A 4 23.68 7.73 -23.93
CA ALA A 4 23.92 6.53 -23.12
C ALA A 4 23.19 6.47 -21.77
N MET A 5 22.42 7.48 -21.33
CA MET A 5 21.91 7.56 -19.95
C MET A 5 20.38 7.57 -19.83
N ALA A 6 19.65 6.90 -20.73
CA ALA A 6 18.17 6.83 -20.66
C ALA A 6 17.63 5.39 -20.67
N ASN A 7 18.46 4.38 -20.44
CA ASN A 7 18.15 2.98 -20.74
C ASN A 7 17.27 2.25 -19.70
N GLY A 8 16.28 2.92 -19.12
CA GLY A 8 15.38 2.27 -18.18
C GLY A 8 14.30 3.14 -17.53
N GLN A 9 14.25 4.45 -17.80
CA GLN A 9 13.34 5.41 -17.16
C GLN A 9 11.85 5.25 -17.51
N ASN A 10 11.44 4.13 -18.09
CA ASN A 10 10.05 3.82 -18.31
C ASN A 10 9.78 2.31 -18.29
N ASP A 11 10.73 1.53 -17.77
CA ASP A 11 10.61 0.09 -17.67
C ASP A 11 9.70 -0.29 -16.49
N VAL A 12 8.81 -1.26 -16.70
CA VAL A 12 7.93 -1.79 -15.66
C VAL A 12 8.72 -2.78 -14.83
N ARG A 13 9.09 -2.40 -13.61
CA ARG A 13 9.86 -3.27 -12.70
C ARG A 13 8.99 -4.14 -11.80
N MET A 14 7.78 -3.69 -11.53
CA MET A 14 6.84 -4.40 -10.65
C MET A 14 5.41 -4.11 -11.06
N THR A 15 4.55 -5.10 -10.88
CA THR A 15 3.10 -4.93 -10.95
C THR A 15 2.50 -5.17 -9.57
N LEU A 16 1.65 -4.26 -9.10
CA LEU A 16 0.99 -4.33 -7.81
C LEU A 16 -0.52 -4.47 -7.99
N ARG A 17 -1.16 -5.24 -7.12
CA ARG A 17 -2.61 -5.22 -6.91
C ARG A 17 -2.89 -5.19 -5.42
N VAL A 18 -3.92 -4.46 -5.01
CA VAL A 18 -4.33 -4.35 -3.60
C VAL A 18 -5.70 -4.98 -3.42
N SER A 19 -5.79 -5.88 -2.45
CA SER A 19 -7.07 -6.40 -1.95
C SER A 19 -7.48 -5.59 -0.72
N ARG A 20 -8.76 -5.20 -0.63
CA ARG A 20 -9.33 -4.54 0.55
C ARG A 20 -10.26 -5.44 1.38
N ASP A 21 -10.44 -6.69 0.97
CA ASP A 21 -11.39 -7.64 1.54
C ASP A 21 -10.74 -9.00 1.87
N SER A 22 -9.50 -8.96 2.36
CA SER A 22 -8.73 -10.13 2.79
C SER A 22 -8.47 -11.16 1.68
N GLY A 23 -8.28 -10.69 0.45
CA GLY A 23 -7.84 -11.47 -0.71
C GLY A 23 -8.98 -12.02 -1.55
N ARG A 24 -10.23 -11.67 -1.25
CA ARG A 24 -11.41 -12.16 -1.98
C ARG A 24 -11.53 -11.48 -3.33
N THR A 25 -11.29 -10.17 -3.39
CA THR A 25 -11.24 -9.40 -4.63
C THR A 25 -9.95 -8.58 -4.70
N TRP A 26 -9.47 -8.41 -5.92
CA TRP A 26 -8.24 -7.69 -6.21
C TRP A 26 -8.58 -6.50 -7.09
N GLY A 27 -8.14 -5.32 -6.66
CA GLY A 27 -8.28 -4.10 -7.45
C GLY A 27 -7.52 -4.13 -8.78
N PRO A 28 -7.50 -3.01 -9.50
CA PRO A 28 -6.79 -2.89 -10.78
C PRO A 28 -5.29 -3.16 -10.64
N LEU A 29 -4.67 -3.58 -11.74
CA LEU A 29 -3.22 -3.72 -11.87
C LEU A 29 -2.57 -2.34 -11.90
N ILE A 30 -1.56 -2.13 -11.05
CA ILE A 30 -0.76 -0.91 -11.02
C ILE A 30 0.65 -1.27 -11.47
N GLU A 31 1.17 -0.58 -12.48
CA GLU A 31 2.56 -0.75 -12.93
C GLU A 31 3.47 0.25 -12.21
N VAL A 32 4.51 -0.25 -11.57
CA VAL A 32 5.57 0.55 -10.95
C VAL A 32 6.72 0.64 -11.94
N ARG A 33 6.96 1.87 -12.42
CA ARG A 33 7.96 2.20 -13.44
C ARG A 33 9.12 2.97 -12.82
N VAL A 34 10.31 2.81 -13.39
CA VAL A 34 11.51 3.55 -12.97
C VAL A 34 11.36 5.03 -13.30
N GLY A 35 11.69 5.92 -12.36
CA GLY A 35 11.69 7.36 -12.59
C GLY A 35 10.34 8.05 -12.38
N ASN A 36 9.27 7.30 -12.12
CA ASN A 36 8.09 7.86 -11.46
C ASN A 36 8.37 7.85 -9.95
N ASP A 37 8.69 9.01 -9.39
CA ASP A 37 8.72 9.17 -7.95
C ASP A 37 7.29 9.01 -7.43
N PRO A 38 6.98 7.98 -6.63
CA PRO A 38 5.65 7.86 -6.05
C PRO A 38 5.44 9.06 -5.12
N VAL A 39 4.32 9.77 -5.31
CA VAL A 39 3.87 10.77 -4.34
C VAL A 39 3.72 10.06 -3.00
N LEU A 40 4.67 10.27 -2.10
CA LEU A 40 4.58 9.77 -0.74
C LEU A 40 3.36 10.42 -0.08
N PRO A 41 2.48 9.64 0.54
CA PRO A 41 1.44 10.22 1.38
C PRO A 41 2.09 11.08 2.46
N ASP A 42 1.51 12.24 2.77
CA ASP A 42 2.00 13.15 3.83
C ASP A 42 2.17 12.46 5.19
N ASN A 43 1.49 11.32 5.40
CA ASN A 43 1.68 10.43 6.54
C ASN A 43 1.97 8.99 6.06
N PRO A 44 3.25 8.60 5.92
CA PRO A 44 3.63 7.24 5.53
C PRO A 44 3.43 6.19 6.65
N VAL A 45 3.12 6.62 7.87
CA VAL A 45 3.02 5.74 9.07
C VAL A 45 1.57 5.38 9.40
N GLY A 46 0.61 6.19 8.96
CA GLY A 46 -0.82 5.98 9.21
C GLY A 46 -1.43 4.97 8.24
N PHE A 47 -1.11 3.69 8.39
CA PHE A 47 -1.96 2.67 7.76
C PHE A 47 -3.38 2.86 8.30
N PRO A 48 -4.42 2.98 7.45
CA PRO A 48 -5.78 3.13 7.96
C PRO A 48 -6.05 1.93 8.88
N TRP A 49 -6.58 2.22 10.08
CA TRP A 49 -6.97 1.19 11.03
C TRP A 49 -7.81 0.15 10.27
N CYS A 50 -7.36 -1.10 10.30
CA CYS A 50 -8.04 -2.16 9.59
C CYS A 50 -9.49 -2.25 10.10
N ALA A 51 -10.45 -1.89 9.26
CA ALA A 51 -11.88 -1.87 9.62
C ALA A 51 -12.56 -3.24 9.43
N CYS A 52 -11.80 -4.31 9.20
CA CYS A 52 -12.39 -5.63 9.10
C CYS A 52 -12.96 -6.08 10.46
N ARG A 53 -13.99 -6.93 10.45
CA ARG A 53 -14.66 -7.39 11.68
C ARG A 53 -13.69 -7.92 12.72
N ARG A 54 -12.68 -8.69 12.29
CA ARG A 54 -11.64 -9.27 13.16
C ARG A 54 -10.79 -8.22 13.88
N CYS A 55 -10.54 -7.07 13.26
CA CYS A 55 -9.76 -5.98 13.84
C CYS A 55 -10.64 -5.05 14.68
N ALA A 56 -11.89 -4.82 14.26
CA ALA A 56 -12.89 -4.15 15.08
C ALA A 56 -13.09 -4.87 16.42
N ASP A 57 -13.33 -6.19 16.38
CA ASP A 57 -13.52 -7.03 17.58
C ASP A 57 -12.32 -6.96 18.54
N ARG A 58 -11.08 -6.93 18.00
CA ARG A 58 -9.85 -6.83 18.79
C ARG A 58 -9.65 -5.46 19.43
N ASN A 59 -9.98 -4.39 18.72
CA ASN A 59 -9.88 -3.03 19.26
C ASN A 59 -10.92 -2.80 20.38
N SER A 60 -12.12 -3.38 20.26
CA SER A 60 -13.14 -3.36 21.32
C SER A 60 -12.71 -4.14 22.58
N ALA A 61 -12.00 -5.25 22.40
CA ALA A 61 -11.46 -6.04 23.51
C ALA A 61 -10.25 -5.36 24.19
N GLY A 62 -9.37 -4.72 23.42
CA GLY A 62 -8.21 -3.99 23.94
C GLY A 62 -8.57 -2.75 24.77
N SER A 63 -9.70 -2.09 24.48
CA SER A 63 -10.20 -0.99 25.32
C SER A 63 -10.70 -1.43 26.70
N LEU A 64 -11.01 -2.73 26.89
CA LEU A 64 -11.45 -3.26 28.18
C LEU A 64 -10.28 -3.69 29.08
N SER A 65 -9.06 -3.92 28.52
CA SER A 65 -7.90 -4.35 29.30
C SER A 65 -6.97 -3.23 29.76
N LEU A 66 -7.23 -1.98 29.36
CA LEU A 66 -6.46 -0.78 29.73
C LEU A 66 -7.07 -0.01 30.91
N VAL A 67 -8.11 -0.58 31.54
CA VAL A 67 -8.69 -0.09 32.80
C VAL A 67 -8.46 -1.17 33.87
N SER A 68 -7.24 -1.26 34.40
CA SER A 68 -6.91 -1.93 35.65
C SER A 68 -5.67 -1.27 36.26
#